data_AF-A0A7I7UBU0-F1
#
_entry.id   AF-A0A7I7UBU0-F1
#
_cell.length_a   1.000
_cell.length_b   1.000
_cell.length_c   1.000
_cell.angle_alpha   90.00
_cell.angle_beta   90.00
_cell.angle_gamma   90.00
#
_symmetry.space_group_name_H-M   'P 1'
#
loop_
_entity.id
_entity.type
_entity.pdbx_description
1 polymer ?
#
loop_
_entity_poly.entity_id
_entity_poly.type
_entity_poly.pdbx_seq_one_letter_code
_entity_poly.pdbx_strand_id
1 'polypeptide(L)' 'MLNWSSHDHMVGTLTAVGARGLYSVQRVGNEWVLQGVGHDDLPMLALPLHGKPFQTLTSAQTYAQEIDRRAPIESQVGSE' A
#
# COMPACT_ATOMS: atom_id res chain seq x y z
N MET A 1 -2.29 12.21 4.32
CA MET A 1 -3.58 11.58 3.94
C MET A 1 -3.40 11.14 2.51
N LEU A 2 -3.60 9.85 2.23
CA LEU A 2 -3.39 9.30 0.89
C LEU A 2 -4.55 9.73 -0.02
N ASN A 3 -4.23 10.28 -1.19
CA ASN A 3 -5.24 10.70 -2.15
C ASN A 3 -5.47 9.57 -3.16
N TRP A 4 -6.64 8.93 -3.08
CA TRP A 4 -6.96 7.77 -3.90
C TRP A 4 -7.55 8.20 -5.24
N SER A 5 -6.99 7.66 -6.32
CA SER A 5 -7.46 7.86 -7.69
C SER A 5 -7.92 6.53 -8.27
N SER A 6 -9.09 6.54 -8.90
CA SER A 6 -9.54 5.44 -9.76
C SER A 6 -9.13 5.75 -11.18
N HIS A 7 -8.49 4.78 -11.86
CA HIS A 7 -8.25 4.91 -13.29
C HIS A 7 -9.42 4.25 -14.05
N ASP A 8 -10.05 4.98 -14.98
CA ASP A 8 -11.18 4.51 -15.80
C ASP A 8 -10.88 3.20 -16.55
N HIS A 9 -9.61 2.98 -16.92
CA HIS A 9 -9.15 1.75 -17.57
C HIS A 9 -8.95 0.55 -16.63
N MET A 10 -9.03 0.75 -15.31
CA MET A 10 -8.82 -0.29 -14.29
C MET A 10 -10.02 -0.34 -13.34
N VAL A 11 -11.14 -0.89 -13.84
CA VAL A 11 -12.35 -1.09 -13.03
C VAL A 11 -12.00 -1.90 -11.78
N GLY A 12 -12.27 -1.32 -10.61
CA GLY A 12 -12.02 -1.98 -9.31
C GLY A 12 -10.59 -1.83 -8.77
N THR A 13 -9.75 -0.99 -9.37
CA THR A 13 -8.42 -0.64 -8.83
C THR A 13 -8.37 0.83 -8.41
N LEU A 14 -7.88 1.07 -7.19
CA LEU A 14 -7.63 2.38 -6.62
C LEU A 14 -6.15 2.52 -6.34
N THR A 15 -5.54 3.63 -6.74
CA THR A 15 -4.12 3.91 -6.48
C THR A 15 -3.97 5.16 -5.64
N ALA A 16 -2.93 5.22 -4.81
CA ALA A 16 -2.56 6.43 -4.08
C ALA A 16 -1.05 6.52 -3.98
N VAL A 17 -0.51 7.73 -4.14
CA VAL A 17 0.91 8.00 -3.90
C VAL A 17 1.06 8.53 -2.48
N GLY A 18 1.94 7.90 -1.69
CA GLY A 18 2.32 8.34 -0.36
C GLY A 18 3.81 8.66 -0.27
N ALA A 19 4.26 9.03 0.93
CA ALA A 19 5.66 9.33 1.21
C ALA A 19 6.59 8.14 0.97
N ARG A 20 6.09 6.91 1.13
CA ARG A 20 6.90 5.69 1.00
C ARG A 20 6.87 5.07 -0.40
N GLY A 21 5.94 5.50 -1.25
CA GLY A 21 5.79 4.97 -2.61
C GLY A 21 4.34 4.95 -3.09
N LEU A 22 4.09 4.10 -4.08
CA LEU A 22 2.78 3.89 -4.68
C LEU A 22 2.04 2.76 -3.94
N TYR A 23 0.80 3.02 -3.57
CA TYR A 23 -0.15 2.06 -3.04
C TYR A 23 -1.19 1.75 -4.10
N SER A 24 -1.58 0.48 -4.21
CA SER A 24 -2.69 0.05 -5.06
C SER A 24 -3.60 -0.88 -4.28
N VAL A 25 -4.91 -0.69 -4.42
CA VAL A 25 -5.95 -1.53 -3.84
C VAL A 25 -6.81 -2.06 -4.97
N GLN A 26 -6.89 -3.38 -5.09
CA GLN A 26 -7.62 -4.05 -6.15
C GLN A 26 -8.69 -4.94 -5.57
N ARG A 27 -9.87 -4.96 -6.19
CA ARG A 27 -10.93 -5.91 -5.83
C ARG A 27 -10.66 -7.25 -6.52
N VAL A 28 -10.41 -8.30 -5.72
CA VAL A 28 -10.21 -9.67 -6.18
C VAL A 28 -11.32 -10.53 -5.58
N GLY A 29 -12.32 -10.87 -6.39
CA GLY A 29 -13.53 -11.54 -5.92
C GLY A 29 -14.29 -10.71 -4.87
N ASN A 30 -14.39 -11.25 -3.66
CA ASN A 30 -15.03 -10.59 -2.51
C ASN A 30 -14.05 -9.84 -1.59
N GLU A 31 -12.77 -9.81 -1.93
CA GLU A 31 -11.71 -9.21 -1.10
C GLU A 31 -11.08 -8.01 -1.79
N TRP A 32 -10.43 -7.16 -0.98
CA TRP A 32 -9.65 -6.02 -1.41
C TRP A 32 -8.18 -6.28 -1.10
N VAL A 33 -7.36 -6.42 -2.13
CA VAL A 33 -5.93 -6.71 -2.00
C VAL A 33 -5.18 -5.38 -2.09
N LEU A 34 -4.46 -5.04 -1.02
CA LEU A 34 -3.55 -3.90 -0.97
C LEU A 34 -2.14 -4.35 -1.35
N GLN A 35 -1.55 -3.67 -2.32
CA GLN A 35 -0.16 -3.80 -2.71
C GLN A 35 0.53 -2.45 -2.57
N GLY A 36 1.85 -2.47 -2.50
CA GLY A 36 2.63 -1.25 -2.51
C GLY A 36 4.03 -1.46 -3.04
N VAL A 37 4.46 -0.48 -3.81
CA VAL A 37 5.77 -0.42 -4.47
C VAL A 37 6.45 0.83 -3.97
N GLY A 38 7.70 0.71 -3.51
CA GLY A 38 8.51 1.84 -3.10
C GLY A 38 8.81 2.77 -4.29
N HIS A 39 9.29 3.99 -4.01
CA HIS A 39 9.72 4.91 -5.08
C HIS A 39 10.87 4.36 -5.95
N ASP A 40 11.61 3.38 -5.45
CA ASP A 40 12.72 2.72 -6.15
C ASP A 40 12.25 1.53 -7.03
N ASP A 41 10.94 1.39 -7.26
CA ASP A 41 10.32 0.22 -7.91
C ASP A 41 10.47 -1.10 -7.11
N LEU A 42 11.15 -1.06 -5.97
CA LEU A 42 11.31 -2.19 -5.07
C LEU A 42 10.01 -2.49 -4.30
N PRO A 43 9.73 -3.77 -3.98
CA PRO A 43 8.60 -4.13 -3.15
C PRO A 43 8.69 -3.43 -1.80
N MET A 44 7.61 -2.77 -1.38
CA MET A 44 7.62 -2.04 -0.12
C MET A 44 7.73 -3.04 1.04
N LEU A 45 8.84 -3.01 1.79
CA LEU A 45 9.12 -3.92 2.93
C LEU A 45 7.98 -4.03 3.97
N ALA A 46 7.15 -3.01 4.08
CA ALA A 46 6.00 -2.99 5.00
C ALA A 46 4.76 -3.74 4.46
N LEU A 47 4.77 -4.20 3.22
CA LEU A 47 3.74 -5.01 2.60
C LEU A 47 4.31 -6.33 2.08
N PRO A 48 3.56 -7.43 2.17
CA PRO A 48 3.94 -8.68 1.52
C PRO A 48 3.99 -8.52 0.00
N LEU A 49 4.94 -9.20 -0.66
CA LEU A 49 5.13 -9.18 -2.12
C LEU A 49 3.85 -9.48 -2.91
N HIS A 50 3.00 -10.35 -2.39
CA HIS A 50 1.74 -10.76 -3.04
C HIS A 50 0.56 -9.82 -2.71
N GLY A 51 0.79 -8.77 -1.92
CA GLY A 51 -0.27 -7.92 -1.38
C GLY A 51 -0.96 -8.54 -0.15
N LYS A 52 -1.67 -7.68 0.58
CA LYS A 52 -2.39 -8.04 1.80
C LYS A 52 -3.90 -7.96 1.55
N PRO A 53 -4.66 -9.05 1.74
CA PRO A 53 -6.10 -9.05 1.56
C PRO A 53 -6.83 -8.39 2.74
N PHE A 54 -7.95 -7.75 2.42
CA PHE A 54 -8.86 -7.10 3.36
C PHE A 54 -10.31 -7.37 2.96
N GLN A 55 -11.19 -7.49 3.95
CA GLN A 55 -12.63 -7.68 3.70
C GLN A 55 -13.31 -6.42 3.18
N THR A 56 -12.77 -5.23 3.49
CA THR A 56 -13.35 -3.95 3.08
C THR A 56 -12.30 -3.02 2.51
N LEU A 57 -12.73 -2.16 1.58
CA LEU A 57 -11.89 -1.11 1.01
C LEU A 57 -11.35 -0.18 2.09
N THR A 58 -12.20 0.24 3.03
CA THR A 58 -11.80 1.14 4.13
C THR A 58 -10.67 0.55 4.96
N SER A 59 -10.72 -0.76 5.29
CA SER A 59 -9.63 -1.42 6.03
C SER A 59 -8.31 -1.39 5.25
N ALA A 60 -8.35 -1.63 3.94
CA ALA A 60 -7.17 -1.55 3.09
C ALA A 60 -6.58 -0.13 3.06
N GLN A 61 -7.42 0.90 2.90
CA GLN A 61 -6.99 2.30 2.86
C GLN A 61 -6.41 2.77 4.21
N THR A 62 -7.06 2.40 5.32
CA THR A 62 -6.57 2.71 6.67
C THR A 62 -5.20 2.10 6.89
N TYR A 63 -5.01 0.83 6.53
CA TYR A 63 -3.72 0.16 6.70
C TYR A 63 -2.61 0.79 5.84
N ALA A 64 -2.92 1.17 4.60
CA ALA A 64 -2.00 1.91 3.74
C ALA A 64 -1.59 3.25 4.39
N GLN A 65 -2.56 3.98 4.96
CA GLN A 65 -2.31 5.22 5.67
C GLN A 65 -1.45 5.00 6.92
N GLU A 66 -1.64 3.92 7.67
CA GLU A 66 -0.78 3.59 8.81
C GLU A 66 0.66 3.32 8.39
N ILE A 67 0.86 2.58 7.30
CA ILE A 67 2.22 2.33 6.77
C ILE A 67 2.88 3.63 6.33
N ASP A 68 2.14 4.47 5.61
CA ASP A 68 2.62 5.76 5.10
C ASP A 68 2.98 6.73 6.23
N ARG A 69 2.23 6.70 7.34
CA ARG A 69 2.45 7.56 8.52
C ARG A 69 3.52 7.05 9.48
N ARG A 70 3.84 5.76 9.47
CA ARG A 70 4.95 5.24 10.27
C ARG A 70 6.23 5.88 9.75
N ALA A 71 6.95 6.56 10.65
CA ALA A 71 8.31 7.02 10.42
C ALA A 71 9.12 5.89 9.75
N PRO A 72 10.08 6.20 8.86
CA PRO A 72 10.97 5.18 8.35
C PRO A 72 11.48 4.43 9.57
N ILE A 73 11.21 3.13 9.61
CA ILE A 73 11.99 2.26 10.48
C ILE A 73 13.32 2.27 9.76
N GLU A 74 14.14 3.27 10.07
CA GLU A 74 15.57 3.17 9.90
C GLU A 74 15.87 1.80 10.48
N SER A 75 16.23 0.89 9.57
CA SER A 75 16.75 -0.40 9.93
C SER A 75 17.73 -0.12 11.06
N GLN A 76 17.45 -0.61 12.27
CA GLN A 76 18.47 -0.69 13.31
C GLN A 76 19.50 -1.70 12.78
N VAL A 77 20.32 -1.27 11.83
CA VAL A 77 21.57 -1.92 11.48
C VAL A 77 22.54 -1.55 12.60
N GLY A 78 22.78 -2.52 13.47
CA GLY A 78 23.99 -2.61 14.28
C GLY A 78 24.22 -1.47 15.27
N SER A 79 23.81 -1.70 16.51
CA SER A 79 24.67 -1.34 17.62
C SER A 79 26.00 -2.08 17.50
N GLU A 80 27.09 -1.39 17.14
CA GLU A 80 28.47 -1.80 17.42
C GLU A 80 29.33 -0.57 17.74
#